data_AF-A0A0Q5E3P6-F1
#
_entry.id   AF-A0A0Q5E3P6-F1
#
_cell.length_a   1.000
_cell.length_b   1.000
_cell.length_c   1.000
_cell.angle_alpha   90.00
_cell.angle_beta   90.00
_cell.angle_gamma   90.00
#
_symmetry.space_group_name_H-M   'P 1'
#
loop_
_entity.id
_entity.type
_entity.pdbx_description
1 polymer ?
#
loop_
_entity_poly.entity_id
_entity_poly.type
_entity_poly.pdbx_seq_one_letter_code
_entity_poly.pdbx_strand_id
1 'polypeptide(L)'
;MMSEQPLVVHGAEILSVAAPLTPSGSGLPQNIPLDFSGSCSSAVTAAAESFAMWVSVHVSLAGSAMVEAGKSASDIVSTWDSTDTQLGGQG
;
A
#
# COMPACT_ATOMS: atom_id res chain seq x y z
N MET A 1 -19.97 -24.56 27.12
CA MET A 1 -18.55 -24.51 26.72
C MET A 1 -18.51 -23.91 25.33
N MET A 2 -18.13 -22.65 25.18
CA MET A 2 -17.87 -22.07 23.85
C MET A 2 -16.58 -22.72 23.35
N SER A 3 -16.67 -23.45 22.25
CA SER A 3 -15.49 -23.94 21.53
C SER A 3 -14.75 -22.73 20.99
N GLU A 4 -13.65 -22.34 21.62
CA GLU A 4 -12.70 -21.41 21.03
C GLU A 4 -12.14 -22.10 19.79
N GLN A 5 -12.62 -21.69 18.61
CA GLN A 5 -12.03 -22.15 17.37
C GLN A 5 -10.56 -21.66 17.35
N PRO A 6 -9.60 -22.55 17.07
CA PRO A 6 -8.21 -22.15 17.01
C PRO A 6 -8.04 -21.07 15.93
N LEU A 7 -7.37 -19.98 16.30
CA LEU A 7 -7.00 -18.93 15.35
C LEU A 7 -5.94 -19.51 14.40
N VAL A 8 -6.30 -19.69 13.13
CA VAL A 8 -5.39 -20.15 12.09
C VAL A 8 -4.95 -18.95 11.25
N VAL A 9 -3.64 -18.72 11.16
CA VAL A 9 -3.06 -17.63 10.35
C VAL A 9 -2.35 -18.22 9.14
N HIS A 10 -2.87 -17.94 7.95
CA HIS A 10 -2.25 -18.34 6.69
C HIS A 10 -1.28 -17.27 6.19
N GLY A 11 -0.04 -17.29 6.67
CA GLY A 11 0.96 -16.26 6.35
C GLY A 11 1.20 -16.08 4.84
N ALA A 12 1.19 -17.15 4.06
CA ALA A 12 1.35 -17.10 2.61
C ALA A 12 0.20 -16.33 1.91
N GLU A 13 -1.05 -16.49 2.38
CA GLU A 13 -2.19 -15.77 1.84
C GLU A 13 -2.13 -14.27 2.22
N ILE A 14 -1.76 -13.97 3.46
CA ILE A 14 -1.56 -12.58 3.93
C ILE A 14 -0.49 -11.88 3.07
N LEU A 15 0.64 -12.53 2.83
CA LEU A 15 1.71 -11.98 1.99
C LEU A 15 1.28 -11.86 0.53
N SER A 16 0.50 -12.81 0.00
CA SER A 16 -0.04 -12.74 -1.36
C SER A 16 -0.99 -11.54 -1.53
N VAL A 17 -1.83 -11.25 -0.54
CA VAL A 17 -2.73 -10.09 -0.56
C VAL A 17 -1.96 -8.77 -0.39
N ALA A 18 -0.87 -8.79 0.39
CA ALA A 18 -0.02 -7.63 0.65
C ALA A 18 0.98 -7.31 -0.46
N ALA A 19 1.35 -8.27 -1.31
CA ALA A 19 2.31 -8.10 -2.42
C ALA A 19 2.06 -6.86 -3.31
N PRO A 20 0.83 -6.53 -3.76
CA PRO A 20 0.56 -5.33 -4.56
C PRO A 20 0.69 -4.01 -3.77
N LEU A 21 0.75 -4.06 -2.44
CA LEU A 21 0.88 -2.87 -1.59
C LEU A 21 2.33 -2.36 -1.49
N THR A 22 3.27 -3.02 -2.15
CA THR A 22 4.68 -2.61 -2.21
C THR A 22 4.89 -1.41 -3.15
N PRO A 23 6.00 -0.65 -3.00
CA PRO A 23 6.26 0.54 -3.82
C PRO A 23 6.20 0.24 -5.33
N SER A 24 6.68 -0.95 -5.72
CA SER A 24 6.70 -1.43 -7.11
C SER A 24 5.36 -1.97 -7.61
N GLY A 25 4.42 -2.31 -6.72
CA GLY A 25 3.15 -2.95 -7.04
C GLY A 25 1.95 -2.02 -7.12
N SER A 26 2.03 -0.82 -6.52
CA SER A 26 0.89 0.09 -6.37
C SER A 26 0.31 0.63 -7.68
N GLY A 27 1.07 0.59 -8.79
CA GLY A 27 0.62 1.03 -10.12
C GLY A 27 0.22 2.51 -10.20
N LEU A 28 0.49 3.29 -9.15
CA LEU A 28 0.05 4.68 -9.08
C LEU A 28 0.85 5.53 -10.09
N PRO A 29 0.18 6.38 -10.88
CA PRO A 29 0.84 7.22 -11.85
C PRO A 29 1.74 8.23 -11.13
N GLN A 30 3.06 8.10 -11.36
CA GLN A 30 4.08 8.97 -10.79
C GLN A 30 4.19 10.32 -11.52
N ASN A 31 3.63 10.42 -12.73
CA ASN A 31 3.66 11.62 -13.56
C ASN A 31 2.31 11.84 -14.22
N ILE A 32 1.84 13.09 -14.16
CA ILE A 32 0.62 13.53 -14.83
C ILE A 32 1.05 14.43 -15.97
N PRO A 33 0.90 13.99 -17.22
CA PRO A 33 1.19 14.85 -18.35
C PRO A 33 0.21 16.02 -18.35
N LEU A 34 0.75 17.24 -18.28
CA LEU A 34 -0.02 18.46 -18.47
C LEU A 34 0.03 18.82 -19.96
N ASP A 35 -1.13 18.80 -20.61
CA ASP A 35 -1.27 19.28 -21.98
C ASP A 35 -1.67 20.75 -21.99
N PHE A 36 -0.77 21.60 -22.50
CA PHE A 36 -0.96 23.03 -22.63
C PHE A 36 -1.21 23.47 -24.08
N SER A 37 -1.38 22.53 -25.01
CA SER A 37 -1.37 22.77 -26.47
C SER A 37 -2.47 23.70 -27.00
N GLY A 38 -3.42 24.14 -26.16
CA GLY A 38 -4.51 25.05 -26.54
C GLY A 38 -4.64 26.35 -25.75
N SER A 39 -3.77 26.63 -24.77
CA SER A 39 -3.94 27.81 -23.90
C SER A 39 -2.62 28.51 -23.58
N CYS A 40 -2.50 29.79 -23.92
CA CYS A 40 -1.41 30.68 -23.46
C CYS A 40 -1.79 31.46 -22.19
N SER A 41 -2.91 31.11 -21.54
CA SER A 41 -3.36 31.82 -20.34
C SER A 41 -2.58 31.33 -19.12
N SER A 42 -1.85 32.25 -18.47
CA SER A 42 -1.11 31.98 -17.23
C SER A 42 -1.99 31.42 -16.11
N ALA A 43 -3.28 31.78 -16.08
CA ALA A 43 -4.23 31.24 -15.13
C ALA A 43 -4.55 29.76 -15.38
N VAL A 44 -4.65 29.35 -16.65
CA VAL A 44 -4.87 27.94 -17.02
C VAL A 44 -3.62 27.12 -16.73
N THR A 45 -2.44 27.66 -17.00
CA THR A 45 -1.16 27.03 -16.65
C THR A 45 -1.04 26.81 -15.14
N ALA A 46 -1.26 27.86 -14.34
CA ALA A 46 -1.18 27.78 -12.88
C ALA A 46 -2.20 26.79 -12.28
N ALA A 47 -3.43 26.74 -12.83
CA ALA A 47 -4.44 25.79 -12.39
C ALA A 47 -4.06 24.34 -12.69
N ALA A 48 -3.51 24.07 -13.87
CA ALA A 48 -3.05 22.74 -14.25
C ALA A 48 -1.85 22.27 -13.43
N GLU A 49 -0.88 23.16 -13.17
CA GLU A 49 0.26 22.89 -12.30
C GLU A 49 -0.19 22.60 -10.86
N SER A 50 -1.14 23.38 -10.35
CA SER A 50 -1.72 23.17 -9.01
C SER A 50 -2.42 21.81 -8.91
N PHE A 51 -3.16 21.41 -9.95
CA PHE A 51 -3.80 20.10 -10.02
C PHE A 51 -2.78 18.97 -10.08
N ALA A 52 -1.73 19.09 -10.91
CA ALA A 52 -0.67 18.09 -10.97
C ALA A 52 0.03 17.93 -9.63
N MET A 53 0.37 19.02 -8.94
CA MET A 53 0.94 18.94 -7.59
C MET A 53 -0.02 18.26 -6.60
N TRP A 54 -1.30 18.63 -6.63
CA TRP A 54 -2.31 18.03 -5.76
C TRP A 54 -2.37 16.52 -5.94
N VAL A 55 -2.47 16.04 -7.18
CA VAL A 55 -2.52 14.59 -7.43
C VAL A 55 -1.20 13.91 -7.07
N SER A 56 -0.04 14.50 -7.38
CA SER A 56 1.27 13.91 -7.02
C SER A 56 1.43 13.71 -5.52
N VAL A 57 0.97 14.67 -4.71
CA VAL A 57 0.97 14.55 -3.24
C VAL A 57 0.04 13.42 -2.80
N HIS A 58 -1.18 13.35 -3.34
CA HIS A 58 -2.15 12.34 -2.94
C HIS A 58 -1.71 10.93 -3.35
N VAL A 59 -1.11 10.78 -4.53
CA VAL A 59 -0.49 9.53 -4.99
C VAL A 59 0.65 9.12 -4.06
N SER A 60 1.52 10.05 -3.66
CA SER A 60 2.63 9.76 -2.76
C SER A 60 2.15 9.35 -1.37
N LEU A 61 1.11 10.00 -0.85
CA LEU A 61 0.48 9.65 0.43
C LEU A 61 -0.20 8.28 0.37
N ALA A 62 -0.99 8.02 -0.67
CA ALA A 62 -1.64 6.72 -0.88
C ALA A 62 -0.60 5.60 -1.02
N GLY A 63 0.45 5.81 -1.81
CA GLY A 63 1.55 4.87 -1.94
C GLY A 63 2.25 4.59 -0.61
N SER A 64 2.51 5.63 0.19
CA SER A 64 3.14 5.47 1.51
C SER A 64 2.27 4.64 2.47
N ALA A 65 0.96 4.92 2.50
CA ALA A 65 0.01 4.17 3.33
C ALA A 65 -0.11 2.70 2.89
N MET A 66 -0.08 2.44 1.58
CA MET A 66 -0.06 1.07 1.04
C MET A 66 1.22 0.33 1.46
N VAL A 67 2.38 0.97 1.33
CA VAL A 67 3.66 0.38 1.74
C VAL A 67 3.69 0.06 3.24
N GLU A 68 3.15 0.95 4.07
CA GLU A 68 3.03 0.74 5.51
C GLU A 68 2.10 -0.43 5.84
N ALA A 69 0.97 -0.57 5.13
CA ALA A 69 0.08 -1.71 5.27
C ALA A 69 0.74 -3.05 4.87
N GLY A 70 1.50 -3.07 3.76
CA GLY A 70 2.25 -4.25 3.33
C GLY A 70 3.36 -4.64 4.32
N LYS A 71 4.02 -3.65 4.91
CA LYS A 71 5.00 -3.87 5.98
C LYS A 71 4.33 -4.44 7.23
N SER A 72 3.22 -3.86 7.67
CA SER A 72 2.47 -4.36 8.81
C SER A 72 2.02 -5.81 8.61
N ALA A 73 1.55 -6.17 7.41
CA ALA A 73 1.22 -7.55 7.08
C ALA A 73 2.43 -8.49 7.21
N SER A 74 3.61 -8.05 6.76
CA SER A 74 4.86 -8.82 6.89
C SER A 74 5.29 -8.98 8.36
N ASP A 75 5.16 -7.92 9.16
CA ASP A 75 5.48 -7.93 10.59
C ASP A 75 4.54 -8.86 11.37
N ILE A 76 3.25 -8.91 11.01
CA ILE A 76 2.26 -9.83 11.59
C ILE A 76 2.66 -11.27 11.31
N VAL A 77 2.98 -11.61 10.06
CA VAL A 77 3.39 -12.97 9.69
C VAL A 77 4.67 -13.38 10.43
N SER A 78 5.68 -12.50 10.47
CA SER A 78 6.92 -12.77 11.21
C SER A 78 6.68 -12.95 12.72
N THR A 79 5.77 -12.18 13.31
CA THR A 79 5.42 -12.30 14.74
C THR A 79 4.69 -13.60 15.01
N TRP A 80 3.80 -14.01 14.12
CA TRP A 80 3.09 -15.27 14.19
C TRP A 80 4.07 -16.45 14.12
N ASP A 81 4.94 -16.49 13.12
CA ASP A 81 5.93 -17.57 12.95
C ASP A 81 6.88 -17.69 14.15
N SER A 82 7.31 -16.55 14.70
CA SER A 82 8.13 -16.52 15.92
C SER A 82 7.38 -17.07 17.14
N THR A 83 6.10 -16.71 17.27
CA THR A 83 5.24 -17.19 18.35
C THR A 83 4.99 -18.70 18.24
N ASP A 84 4.68 -19.19 17.04
CA ASP A 84 4.46 -20.61 16.77
C ASP A 84 5.71 -21.46 17.07
N THR A 85 6.89 -20.96 16.67
CA THR A 85 8.18 -21.58 16.98
C THR A 85 8.43 -21.65 18.49
N GLN A 86 8.12 -20.57 19.23
CA GLN A 86 8.30 -20.53 20.68
C GLN A 86 7.33 -21.44 21.44
N LEU A 87 6.14 -21.67 20.90
CA LEU A 87 5.13 -22.56 21.46
C LEU A 87 5.35 -24.04 21.08
N GLY A 88 6.37 -24.34 20.28
CA GLY A 88 6.80 -25.71 19.99
C GLY A 88 6.13 -26.36 18.79
N GLY A 89 5.59 -25.58 17.84
CA GLY A 89 5.20 -26.00 16.49
C GLY A 89 4.53 -27.39 16.41
N GLN A 90 3.32 -27.53 16.96
CA GLN A 90 2.40 -28.61 16.61
C GLN A 90 1.30 -28.05 15.72
N GLY A 91 1.61 -27.94 14.43
CA GLY A 91 0.65 -27.68 13.35
C GLY A 91 0.87 -28.67 12.24
#